data_AF-A0A4V1D6P0-F1
#
_entry.id   AF-A0A4V1D6P0-F1
#
_cell.length_a   1.000
_cell.length_b   1.000
_cell.length_c   1.000
_cell.angle_alpha   90.00
_cell.angle_beta   90.00
_cell.angle_gamma   90.00
#
_symmetry.space_group_name_H-M   'P 1'
#
loop_
_entity.id
_entity.type
_entity.pdbx_description
1 polymer ?
#
loop_
_entity_poly.entity_id
_entity_poly.type
_entity_poly.pdbx_seq_one_letter_code
_entity_poly.pdbx_strand_id
1 'polypeptide(L)'
;MRQRIVNGIITTKTENDHNFYATESNVAFSASTTVQEIGNESGVSYGDNEDCKITRVNQVTIGKAKRDPGYNFDGTKAEDMYYADKPPRSVSIKQDPVFLKSDSDLGLYLNTLMSSLSIGKMETLALDMANHFTQGIGGTYKNEILDNEIANNNAFVSYHSDFLKALKTELKNAAYNPANMSSIAMNLLNFSSFWDKVSGLGITVHQVWSVKAELKNYSHNSCTGLWQGTLLYTFYDHFGLDWDDIVKHGSDRIPQYHTGDFFKAWYILQHYRSAKPFITEFYRSVYLSGNSKRS
;
A
#
# COMPACT_ATOMS: atom_id res chain seq x y z
N MET A 1 -15.80 -27.11 -51.86
CA MET A 1 -14.91 -27.35 -50.70
C MET A 1 -15.10 -26.16 -49.75
N ARG A 2 -15.47 -26.37 -48.48
CA ARG A 2 -15.79 -25.28 -47.54
C ARG A 2 -14.55 -24.94 -46.71
N GLN A 3 -14.21 -23.66 -46.61
CA GLN A 3 -13.11 -23.18 -45.77
C GLN A 3 -13.65 -22.82 -44.38
N ARG A 4 -12.91 -23.15 -43.32
CA ARG A 4 -13.27 -22.86 -41.91
C ARG A 4 -12.18 -22.01 -41.29
N ILE A 5 -12.54 -20.80 -40.83
CA ILE A 5 -11.64 -19.98 -40.01
C ILE A 5 -11.80 -20.42 -38.56
N VAL A 6 -10.69 -20.70 -37.88
CA VAL A 6 -10.68 -21.07 -36.46
C VAL A 6 -9.92 -19.98 -35.69
N ASN A 7 -10.62 -19.27 -34.79
CA ASN A 7 -10.06 -18.28 -33.85
C ASN A 7 -9.47 -16.96 -34.46
N GLY A 8 -10.07 -16.41 -35.51
CA GLY A 8 -9.73 -15.06 -36.02
C GLY A 8 -10.38 -13.92 -35.22
N ILE A 9 -9.79 -12.72 -35.24
CA ILE A 9 -10.35 -11.48 -34.66
C ILE A 9 -10.57 -10.47 -35.79
N ILE A 10 -11.76 -9.85 -35.84
CA ILE A 10 -12.04 -8.73 -36.75
C ILE A 10 -11.49 -7.45 -36.11
N THR A 11 -10.50 -6.82 -36.73
CA THR A 11 -9.84 -5.64 -36.17
C THR A 11 -10.35 -4.32 -36.77
N THR A 12 -10.93 -4.34 -37.97
CA THR A 12 -11.54 -3.17 -38.62
C THR A 12 -12.70 -3.57 -39.53
N LYS A 13 -13.76 -2.76 -39.57
CA LYS A 13 -14.81 -2.80 -40.60
C LYS A 13 -14.67 -1.54 -41.45
N THR A 14 -14.35 -1.67 -42.73
CA THR A 14 -14.61 -0.63 -43.72
C THR A 14 -15.88 -0.99 -44.46
N GLU A 15 -16.65 -0.01 -44.93
CA GLU A 15 -18.04 -0.18 -45.41
C GLU A 15 -18.26 -1.28 -46.46
N ASN A 16 -17.19 -1.79 -47.11
CA ASN A 16 -17.30 -2.84 -48.13
C ASN A 16 -16.23 -3.97 -48.04
N ASP A 17 -15.37 -3.99 -47.00
CA ASP A 17 -14.32 -5.03 -46.87
C ASP A 17 -14.17 -5.49 -45.42
N HIS A 18 -14.09 -6.82 -45.24
CA HIS A 18 -13.76 -7.47 -43.98
C HIS A 18 -12.33 -8.00 -44.03
N ASN A 19 -11.41 -7.30 -43.38
CA ASN A 19 -10.03 -7.76 -43.22
C ASN A 19 -9.95 -8.71 -42.02
N PHE A 20 -9.54 -9.96 -42.26
CA PHE A 20 -9.30 -10.96 -41.23
C PHE A 20 -7.80 -11.13 -41.02
N TYR A 21 -7.33 -10.93 -39.78
CA TYR A 21 -5.97 -11.24 -39.39
C TYR A 21 -5.96 -12.55 -38.59
N ALA A 22 -5.22 -13.55 -39.10
CA ALA A 22 -5.01 -14.83 -38.44
C ALA A 22 -3.52 -15.18 -38.46
N THR A 23 -3.04 -15.88 -37.44
CA THR A 23 -1.68 -16.44 -37.44
C THR A 23 -1.60 -17.59 -38.44
N GLU A 24 -0.44 -17.80 -39.08
CA GLU A 24 -0.26 -18.84 -40.12
C GLU A 24 -0.72 -20.24 -39.68
N SER A 25 -0.59 -20.57 -38.40
CA SER A 25 -1.04 -21.85 -37.83
C SER A 25 -2.56 -22.05 -37.80
N ASN A 26 -3.36 -21.01 -38.06
CA ASN A 26 -4.82 -21.01 -37.93
C ASN A 26 -5.54 -20.89 -39.29
N VAL A 27 -4.80 -20.93 -40.40
CA VAL A 27 -5.35 -20.79 -41.76
C VAL A 27 -5.05 -22.03 -42.59
N ALA A 28 -6.09 -22.72 -43.07
CA ALA A 28 -5.96 -23.77 -44.08
C ALA A 28 -6.54 -23.24 -45.40
N PHE A 29 -5.70 -23.06 -46.41
CA PHE A 29 -6.13 -22.58 -47.73
C PHE A 29 -6.62 -23.75 -48.59
N SER A 30 -7.82 -23.63 -49.17
CA SER A 30 -8.26 -24.50 -50.27
C SER A 30 -8.48 -23.68 -51.53
N ALA A 31 -7.47 -23.58 -52.40
CA ALA A 31 -7.46 -23.13 -53.81
C ALA A 31 -8.22 -21.85 -54.26
N SER A 32 -9.00 -21.18 -53.41
CA SER A 32 -9.69 -19.94 -53.69
C SER A 32 -9.43 -18.94 -52.57
N THR A 33 -8.97 -17.74 -52.94
CA THR A 33 -8.66 -16.62 -52.03
C THR A 33 -9.89 -15.82 -51.61
N THR A 34 -11.08 -16.23 -52.06
CA THR A 34 -12.35 -15.56 -51.81
C THR A 34 -13.31 -16.51 -51.08
N VAL A 35 -13.83 -16.05 -49.93
CA VAL A 35 -14.89 -16.70 -49.17
C VAL A 35 -16.21 -16.02 -49.56
N GLN A 36 -17.15 -16.76 -50.16
CA GLN A 36 -18.51 -16.26 -50.38
C GLN A 36 -19.35 -16.44 -49.11
N GLU A 37 -19.97 -15.36 -48.66
CA GLU A 37 -20.97 -15.38 -47.60
C GLU A 37 -22.29 -15.95 -48.17
N ILE A 38 -22.79 -17.05 -47.61
CA ILE A 38 -24.09 -17.63 -47.99
C ILE A 38 -25.00 -17.59 -46.76
N GLY A 39 -25.90 -16.60 -46.72
CA GLY A 39 -26.93 -16.45 -45.69
C GLY A 39 -28.11 -15.62 -46.21
N ASN A 40 -29.32 -15.92 -45.75
CA ASN A 40 -30.52 -15.09 -45.97
C ASN A 40 -30.24 -13.65 -45.51
N GLU A 41 -30.95 -12.67 -46.09
CA GLU A 41 -30.78 -11.19 -46.05
C GLU A 41 -30.66 -10.50 -44.68
N SER A 42 -30.41 -11.23 -43.60
CA SER A 42 -29.97 -10.72 -42.30
C SER A 42 -28.61 -11.36 -42.01
N GLY A 43 -27.54 -10.60 -42.25
CA GLY A 43 -26.15 -11.08 -42.28
C GLY A 43 -25.74 -12.03 -41.15
N VAL A 44 -24.68 -12.81 -41.40
CA VAL A 44 -24.17 -13.77 -40.42
C VAL A 44 -23.67 -13.00 -39.19
N SER A 45 -24.44 -13.04 -38.10
CA SER A 45 -23.98 -12.57 -36.79
C SER A 45 -22.97 -13.57 -36.26
N TYR A 46 -21.68 -13.20 -36.28
CA TYR A 46 -20.71 -13.81 -35.39
C TYR A 46 -21.03 -13.28 -33.99
N GLY A 47 -21.93 -13.97 -33.30
CA GLY A 47 -22.25 -13.65 -31.91
C GLY A 47 -20.98 -13.69 -31.06
N ASP A 48 -20.86 -12.74 -30.13
CA ASP A 48 -19.96 -12.92 -28.99
C ASP A 48 -20.22 -14.32 -28.41
N ASN A 49 -19.18 -15.12 -28.25
CA ASN A 49 -19.31 -16.44 -27.66
C ASN A 49 -20.07 -16.28 -26.33
N GLU A 50 -21.21 -16.94 -26.13
CA GLU A 50 -22.05 -16.79 -24.91
C GLU A 50 -21.27 -17.14 -23.62
N ASP A 51 -20.10 -17.77 -23.76
CA ASP A 51 -19.12 -18.07 -22.71
C ASP A 51 -18.11 -16.93 -22.41
N CYS A 52 -18.16 -15.81 -23.14
CA CYS A 52 -17.26 -14.67 -22.94
C CYS A 52 -17.76 -13.77 -21.82
N LYS A 53 -17.04 -13.77 -20.69
CA LYS A 53 -17.36 -12.94 -19.53
C LYS A 53 -16.24 -11.93 -19.31
N ILE A 54 -16.63 -10.67 -19.23
CA ILE A 54 -15.76 -9.59 -18.76
C ILE A 54 -16.12 -9.32 -17.30
N THR A 55 -15.24 -9.74 -16.40
CA THR A 55 -15.37 -9.40 -14.98
C THR A 55 -14.77 -8.01 -14.77
N ARG A 56 -15.51 -7.13 -14.08
CA ARG A 56 -15.02 -5.80 -13.67
C ARG A 56 -15.26 -5.59 -12.19
N VAL A 57 -14.25 -5.05 -11.51
CA VAL A 57 -14.37 -4.64 -10.11
C VAL A 57 -13.78 -3.24 -9.98
N ASN A 58 -14.61 -2.28 -9.56
CA ASN A 58 -14.18 -0.90 -9.37
C ASN A 58 -13.16 -0.79 -8.23
N GLN A 59 -13.48 -1.39 -7.08
CA GLN A 59 -12.63 -1.43 -5.91
C GLN A 59 -13.08 -2.59 -5.00
N VAL A 60 -12.12 -3.37 -4.50
CA VAL A 60 -12.36 -4.38 -3.46
C VAL A 60 -11.13 -4.52 -2.57
N THR A 61 -11.34 -4.64 -1.26
CA THR A 61 -10.26 -4.95 -0.32
C THR A 61 -9.88 -6.42 -0.45
N ILE A 62 -8.64 -6.69 -0.86
CA ILE A 62 -8.14 -8.05 -1.13
C ILE A 62 -7.14 -8.53 -0.08
N GLY A 63 -6.68 -7.64 0.81
CA GLY A 63 -5.79 -8.01 1.90
C GLY A 63 -5.77 -6.96 2.99
N LYS A 64 -5.47 -7.41 4.21
CA LYS A 64 -5.26 -6.54 5.36
C LYS A 64 -4.32 -7.16 6.38
N ALA A 65 -3.66 -6.30 7.16
CA ALA A 65 -2.99 -6.70 8.37
C ALA A 65 -4.00 -7.15 9.43
N LYS A 66 -3.51 -7.90 10.42
CA LYS A 66 -4.33 -8.30 11.57
C LYS A 66 -4.69 -7.13 12.48
N ARG A 67 -3.81 -6.12 12.60
CA ARG A 67 -4.06 -4.91 13.38
C ARG A 67 -4.89 -3.92 12.56
N ASP A 68 -5.83 -3.27 13.22
CA ASP A 68 -6.47 -2.06 12.68
C ASP A 68 -5.64 -0.81 13.06
N PRO A 69 -5.69 0.28 12.27
CA PRO A 69 -4.98 1.51 12.59
C PRO A 69 -5.41 2.06 13.95
N GLY A 70 -4.46 2.30 14.85
CA GLY A 70 -4.73 2.76 16.21
C GLY A 70 -4.88 1.66 17.26
N TYR A 71 -4.85 0.39 16.87
CA TYR A 71 -5.21 -0.73 17.76
C TYR A 71 -4.18 -1.86 17.77
N ASN A 72 -4.04 -2.50 18.93
CA ASN A 72 -3.27 -3.71 19.14
C ASN A 72 -3.95 -4.94 18.50
N PHE A 73 -3.26 -6.09 18.52
CA PHE A 73 -3.78 -7.35 17.99
C PHE A 73 -5.02 -7.89 18.70
N ASP A 74 -5.27 -7.46 19.93
CA ASP A 74 -6.44 -7.81 20.75
C ASP A 74 -7.59 -6.80 20.60
N GLY A 75 -7.44 -5.79 19.75
CA GLY A 75 -8.44 -4.73 19.52
C GLY A 75 -8.44 -3.63 20.59
N THR A 76 -7.54 -3.68 21.57
CA THR A 76 -7.34 -2.55 22.49
C THR A 76 -6.64 -1.41 21.78
N LYS A 77 -6.94 -0.16 22.15
CA LYS A 77 -6.24 1.00 21.60
C LYS A 77 -4.76 0.95 22.01
N ALA A 78 -3.86 1.20 21.06
CA ALA A 78 -2.42 1.17 21.30
C ALA A 78 -1.98 2.31 22.24
N GLU A 79 -0.95 2.08 23.09
CA GLU A 79 -0.52 3.08 24.09
C GLU A 79 -0.03 4.38 23.44
N ASP A 80 0.75 4.24 22.37
CA ASP A 80 1.25 5.32 21.52
C ASP A 80 0.16 6.15 20.84
N MET A 81 -1.13 5.79 21.03
CA MET A 81 -2.29 6.56 20.58
C MET A 81 -3.07 7.24 21.72
N TYR A 82 -2.63 7.11 22.97
CA TYR A 82 -3.12 7.90 24.11
C TYR A 82 -2.30 9.17 24.31
N TYR A 83 -2.90 10.15 24.99
CA TYR A 83 -2.26 11.41 25.34
C TYR A 83 -2.86 11.95 26.63
N ALA A 84 -2.09 12.76 27.36
CA ALA A 84 -2.45 13.35 28.65
C ALA A 84 -2.98 12.35 29.70
N ASP A 85 -2.71 11.05 29.51
CA ASP A 85 -3.25 9.89 30.22
C ASP A 85 -2.37 9.45 31.40
N LYS A 86 -1.10 9.87 31.43
CA LYS A 86 -0.17 9.68 32.56
C LYS A 86 -0.11 8.22 33.03
N PRO A 87 0.27 7.27 32.15
CA PRO A 87 0.12 5.85 32.43
C PRO A 87 0.95 5.45 33.66
N PRO A 88 0.41 4.60 34.57
CA PRO A 88 1.09 4.25 35.82
C PRO A 88 2.52 3.71 35.63
N ARG A 89 2.77 2.99 34.53
CA ARG A 89 4.08 2.41 34.20
C ARG A 89 5.16 3.45 33.94
N SER A 90 4.80 4.68 33.58
CA SER A 90 5.75 5.76 33.30
C SER A 90 5.98 6.71 34.47
N VAL A 91 5.49 6.38 35.68
CA VAL A 91 5.59 7.30 36.84
C VAL A 91 7.02 7.73 37.17
N SER A 92 8.02 6.87 36.91
CA SER A 92 9.43 7.15 37.15
C SER A 92 9.98 8.28 36.28
N ILE A 93 9.40 8.54 35.10
CA ILE A 93 9.85 9.62 34.20
C ILE A 93 9.74 11.00 34.86
N LYS A 94 8.87 11.16 35.86
CA LYS A 94 8.72 12.41 36.62
C LYS A 94 9.96 12.81 37.42
N GLN A 95 10.85 11.86 37.70
CA GLN A 95 12.10 12.10 38.41
C GLN A 95 13.24 12.49 37.47
N ASP A 96 13.05 12.33 36.15
CA ASP A 96 14.05 12.64 35.15
C ASP A 96 14.18 14.17 34.95
N PRO A 97 15.40 14.74 34.83
CA PRO A 97 15.60 16.16 34.58
C PRO A 97 14.88 16.70 33.34
N VAL A 98 14.65 15.87 32.31
CA VAL A 98 13.89 16.26 31.11
C VAL A 98 12.45 16.61 31.47
N PHE A 99 11.85 15.96 32.47
CA PHE A 99 10.47 16.21 32.89
C PHE A 99 10.23 17.63 33.39
N LEU A 100 11.26 18.27 33.92
CA LEU A 100 11.22 19.63 34.48
C LEU A 100 11.30 20.72 33.40
N LYS A 101 11.58 20.36 32.15
CA LYS A 101 11.70 21.31 31.04
C LYS A 101 10.34 21.87 30.63
N SER A 102 10.37 23.08 30.08
CA SER A 102 9.18 23.72 29.51
C SER A 102 8.72 23.00 28.25
N ASP A 103 7.44 23.14 27.90
CA ASP A 103 6.90 22.54 26.67
C ASP A 103 7.63 23.06 25.41
N SER A 104 8.13 24.30 25.45
CA SER A 104 8.97 24.87 24.39
C SER A 104 10.31 24.13 24.27
N ASP A 105 11.00 23.88 25.39
CA ASP A 105 12.28 23.15 25.38
C ASP A 105 12.10 21.70 24.95
N LEU A 106 11.01 21.06 25.38
CA LEU A 106 10.66 19.71 24.95
C LEU A 106 10.36 19.66 23.45
N GLY A 107 9.66 20.67 22.93
CA GLY A 107 9.42 20.82 21.49
C GLY A 107 10.71 21.00 20.69
N LEU A 108 11.68 21.76 21.21
CA LEU A 108 13.00 21.88 20.60
C LEU A 108 13.77 20.55 20.60
N TYR A 109 13.64 19.74 21.66
CA TYR A 109 14.24 18.41 21.72
C TYR A 109 13.63 17.48 20.67
N LEU A 110 12.30 17.53 20.50
CA LEU A 110 11.61 16.76 19.45
C LEU A 110 12.08 17.19 18.05
N ASN A 111 12.16 18.50 17.77
CA ASN A 111 12.65 18.99 16.48
C ASN A 111 14.10 18.59 16.21
N THR A 112 14.95 18.63 17.24
CA THR A 112 16.36 18.19 17.15
C THR A 112 16.43 16.71 16.81
N LEU A 113 15.58 15.88 17.42
CA LEU A 113 15.48 14.45 17.08
C LEU A 113 15.11 14.25 15.62
N MET A 114 14.07 14.95 15.14
CA MET A 114 13.63 14.87 13.75
C MET A 114 14.77 15.20 12.80
N SER A 115 15.41 16.37 12.95
CA SER A 115 16.54 16.79 12.13
C SER A 115 17.77 15.89 12.25
N SER A 116 18.01 15.26 13.40
CA SER A 116 19.16 14.37 13.58
C SER A 116 19.03 13.01 12.89
N LEU A 117 17.80 12.62 12.54
CA LEU A 117 17.43 11.33 11.98
C LEU A 117 16.72 11.45 10.62
N SER A 118 16.85 12.59 9.94
CA SER A 118 16.25 12.79 8.62
C SER A 118 17.03 13.85 7.85
N ILE A 119 16.90 13.88 6.52
CA ILE A 119 17.57 14.86 5.66
C ILE A 119 16.63 15.37 4.56
N GLY A 120 16.86 16.59 4.08
CA GLY A 120 16.18 17.12 2.90
C GLY A 120 14.66 17.19 3.04
N LYS A 121 13.92 16.65 2.06
CA LYS A 121 12.44 16.68 2.08
C LYS A 121 11.84 15.91 3.25
N MET A 122 12.49 14.82 3.65
CA MET A 122 12.05 14.01 4.78
C MET A 122 12.29 14.71 6.11
N GLU A 123 13.33 15.55 6.21
CA GLU A 123 13.50 16.43 7.37
C GLU A 123 12.39 17.47 7.45
N THR A 124 12.05 18.11 6.33
CA THR A 124 10.91 19.05 6.27
C THR A 124 9.62 18.37 6.72
N LEU A 125 9.36 17.15 6.25
CA LEU A 125 8.23 16.32 6.66
C LEU A 125 8.27 15.98 8.16
N ALA A 126 9.40 15.49 8.67
CA ALA A 126 9.53 15.08 10.07
C ALA A 126 9.30 16.26 11.03
N LEU A 127 9.80 17.44 10.68
CA LEU A 127 9.54 18.68 11.43
C LEU A 127 8.06 19.10 11.36
N ASP A 128 7.40 18.95 10.21
CA ASP A 128 5.97 19.23 10.09
C ASP A 128 5.12 18.26 10.92
N MET A 129 5.48 16.97 10.95
CA MET A 129 4.86 15.96 11.82
C MET A 129 5.04 16.29 13.30
N ALA A 130 6.25 16.70 13.72
CA ALA A 130 6.50 17.16 15.09
C ALA A 130 5.69 18.42 15.45
N ASN A 131 5.53 19.35 14.50
CA ASN A 131 4.70 20.53 14.69
C ASN A 131 3.20 20.17 14.82
N HIS A 132 2.69 19.29 13.96
CA HIS A 132 1.32 18.77 14.03
C HIS A 132 1.03 18.08 15.38
N PHE A 133 2.00 17.29 15.85
CA PHE A 133 1.96 16.61 17.15
C PHE A 133 1.90 17.61 18.31
N THR A 134 2.85 18.55 18.37
CA THR A 134 2.99 19.52 19.47
C THR A 134 1.85 20.53 19.54
N GLN A 135 1.24 20.88 18.41
CA GLN A 135 0.01 21.69 18.37
C GLN A 135 -1.23 20.94 18.88
N GLY A 136 -1.12 19.62 19.12
CA GLY A 136 -2.22 18.82 19.64
C GLY A 136 -3.35 18.62 18.62
N ILE A 137 -3.03 18.58 17.33
CA ILE A 137 -4.02 18.41 16.25
C ILE A 137 -4.57 16.98 16.25
N GLY A 138 -3.69 15.97 16.33
CA GLY A 138 -4.06 14.55 16.33
C GLY A 138 -4.65 14.09 14.99
N GLY A 139 -5.48 13.04 15.01
CA GLY A 139 -6.22 12.57 13.83
C GLY A 139 -5.38 11.77 12.84
N THR A 140 -5.58 12.02 11.54
CA THR A 140 -4.82 11.37 10.46
C THR A 140 -3.96 12.42 9.74
N TYR A 141 -2.67 12.15 9.63
CA TYR A 141 -1.70 12.95 8.90
C TYR A 141 -1.36 12.28 7.57
N LYS A 142 -1.32 13.06 6.49
CA LYS A 142 -1.02 12.59 5.12
C LYS A 142 -0.07 13.56 4.45
N ASN A 143 0.91 13.04 3.74
CA ASN A 143 1.85 13.87 2.99
C ASN A 143 2.41 13.10 1.80
N GLU A 144 2.44 13.73 0.62
CA GLU A 144 2.93 13.13 -0.62
C GLU A 144 4.43 12.77 -0.58
N ILE A 145 5.20 13.39 0.33
CA ILE A 145 6.62 13.05 0.54
C ILE A 145 6.75 11.59 1.01
N LEU A 146 5.87 11.12 1.90
CA LEU A 146 5.85 9.73 2.36
C LEU A 146 5.51 8.76 1.22
N ASP A 147 4.48 9.08 0.44
CA ASP A 147 4.05 8.26 -0.70
C ASP A 147 5.22 8.04 -1.69
N ASN A 148 6.00 9.08 -1.93
CA ASN A 148 7.15 9.04 -2.82
C ASN A 148 8.36 8.29 -2.24
N GLU A 149 8.60 8.38 -0.94
CA GLU A 149 9.76 7.72 -0.30
C GLU A 149 9.64 6.19 -0.37
N ILE A 150 8.43 5.66 -0.18
CA ILE A 150 8.18 4.21 -0.23
C ILE A 150 8.31 3.66 -1.64
N ALA A 151 7.99 4.46 -2.64
CA ALA A 151 8.08 4.05 -4.04
C ALA A 151 9.49 3.57 -4.43
N ASN A 152 10.52 4.12 -3.78
CA ASN A 152 11.92 3.85 -4.05
C ASN A 152 12.56 2.88 -3.04
N ASN A 153 11.78 2.34 -2.09
CA ASN A 153 12.32 1.56 -0.99
C ASN A 153 12.41 0.05 -1.32
N ASN A 154 13.60 -0.54 -1.10
CA ASN A 154 13.84 -1.97 -1.36
C ASN A 154 13.01 -2.90 -0.47
N ALA A 155 12.70 -2.51 0.77
CA ALA A 155 11.84 -3.29 1.65
C ALA A 155 10.42 -3.40 1.06
N PHE A 156 9.91 -2.32 0.45
CA PHE A 156 8.63 -2.36 -0.28
C PHE A 156 8.70 -3.29 -1.50
N VAL A 157 9.81 -3.33 -2.24
CA VAL A 157 9.96 -4.23 -3.40
C VAL A 157 9.81 -5.70 -2.99
N SER A 158 10.50 -6.13 -1.93
CA SER A 158 10.37 -7.49 -1.40
C SER A 158 8.96 -7.75 -0.88
N TYR A 159 8.41 -6.82 -0.12
CA TYR A 159 7.04 -6.88 0.42
C TYR A 159 5.98 -7.04 -0.68
N HIS A 160 6.08 -6.24 -1.73
CA HIS A 160 5.20 -6.27 -2.89
C HIS A 160 5.33 -7.61 -3.64
N SER A 161 6.55 -8.11 -3.83
CA SER A 161 6.80 -9.39 -4.50
C SER A 161 6.09 -10.55 -3.79
N ASP A 162 6.17 -10.61 -2.47
CA ASP A 162 5.54 -11.68 -1.70
C ASP A 162 4.01 -11.55 -1.69
N PHE A 163 3.48 -10.34 -1.55
CA PHE A 163 2.04 -10.10 -1.67
C PHE A 163 1.52 -10.45 -3.08
N LEU A 164 2.27 -10.11 -4.14
CA LEU A 164 1.88 -10.40 -5.52
C LEU A 164 1.81 -11.90 -5.79
N LYS A 165 2.70 -12.71 -5.19
CA LYS A 165 2.62 -14.19 -5.28
C LYS A 165 1.31 -14.70 -4.65
N ALA A 166 0.98 -14.24 -3.45
CA ALA A 166 -0.27 -14.62 -2.78
C ALA A 166 -1.50 -14.17 -3.59
N LEU A 167 -1.49 -12.94 -4.11
CA LEU A 167 -2.54 -12.38 -4.94
C LEU A 167 -2.81 -13.22 -6.20
N LYS A 168 -1.75 -13.64 -6.91
CA LYS A 168 -1.90 -14.49 -8.10
C LYS A 168 -2.55 -15.84 -7.77
N THR A 169 -2.18 -16.44 -6.63
CA THR A 169 -2.79 -17.68 -6.14
C THR A 169 -4.28 -17.49 -5.85
N GLU A 170 -4.63 -16.45 -5.08
CA GLU A 170 -6.03 -16.18 -4.72
C GLU A 170 -6.89 -15.77 -5.92
N LEU A 171 -6.35 -15.00 -6.87
CA LEU A 171 -7.04 -14.71 -8.13
C LEU A 171 -7.35 -16.01 -8.89
N LYS A 172 -6.39 -16.94 -8.98
CA LYS A 172 -6.61 -18.23 -9.64
C LYS A 172 -7.69 -19.05 -8.94
N ASN A 173 -7.65 -19.11 -7.60
CA ASN A 173 -8.64 -19.82 -6.79
C ASN A 173 -10.06 -19.22 -6.96
N ALA A 174 -10.16 -17.91 -7.09
CA ALA A 174 -11.41 -17.19 -7.28
C ALA A 174 -11.84 -17.07 -8.76
N ALA A 175 -11.25 -17.86 -9.66
CA ALA A 175 -11.51 -17.81 -11.11
C ALA A 175 -11.40 -16.39 -11.69
N TYR A 176 -10.43 -15.61 -11.21
CA TYR A 176 -10.13 -14.22 -11.59
C TYR A 176 -11.31 -13.26 -11.34
N ASN A 177 -12.17 -13.57 -10.37
CA ASN A 177 -13.15 -12.64 -9.84
C ASN A 177 -12.75 -12.19 -8.42
N PRO A 178 -12.17 -10.99 -8.26
CA PRO A 178 -11.73 -10.47 -6.97
C PRO A 178 -12.82 -10.38 -5.89
N ALA A 179 -14.09 -10.27 -6.28
CA ALA A 179 -15.20 -10.24 -5.32
C ALA A 179 -15.39 -11.59 -4.60
N ASN A 180 -14.86 -12.67 -5.16
CA ASN A 180 -14.96 -14.03 -4.62
C ASN A 180 -13.66 -14.47 -3.93
N MET A 181 -12.65 -13.61 -3.85
CA MET A 181 -11.36 -13.94 -3.23
C MET A 181 -11.47 -13.97 -1.70
N SER A 182 -10.67 -14.85 -1.09
CA SER A 182 -10.38 -14.73 0.34
C SER A 182 -9.44 -13.55 0.59
N SER A 183 -9.60 -12.89 1.73
CA SER A 183 -8.70 -11.80 2.12
C SER A 183 -7.30 -12.35 2.42
N ILE A 184 -6.28 -11.76 1.81
CA ILE A 184 -4.87 -12.11 2.02
C ILE A 184 -4.41 -11.49 3.33
N ALA A 185 -3.93 -12.32 4.26
CA ALA A 185 -3.29 -11.85 5.47
C ALA A 185 -1.96 -11.14 5.11
N MET A 186 -1.80 -9.89 5.55
CA MET A 186 -0.64 -9.09 5.24
C MET A 186 0.31 -9.00 6.43
N ASN A 187 1.59 -9.23 6.17
CA ASN A 187 2.66 -8.92 7.12
C ASN A 187 2.86 -7.40 7.22
N LEU A 188 3.58 -6.96 8.25
CA LEU A 188 3.90 -5.55 8.46
C LEU A 188 5.22 -5.21 7.77
N LEU A 189 5.24 -4.07 7.07
CA LEU A 189 6.42 -3.55 6.42
C LEU A 189 7.30 -2.84 7.46
N ASN A 190 8.59 -3.14 7.47
CA ASN A 190 9.54 -2.59 8.44
C ASN A 190 10.64 -1.83 7.70
N PHE A 191 10.87 -0.57 8.10
CA PHE A 191 11.88 0.33 7.53
C PHE A 191 13.08 0.50 8.46
N SER A 192 13.36 -0.46 9.35
CA SER A 192 14.40 -0.32 10.38
C SER A 192 15.85 -0.32 9.85
N SER A 193 16.09 -0.32 8.53
CA SER A 193 17.44 -0.35 7.98
C SER A 193 18.15 1.00 8.19
N PHE A 194 19.47 0.98 8.32
CA PHE A 194 20.27 2.20 8.58
C PHE A 194 20.10 3.26 7.48
N TRP A 195 19.96 2.85 6.22
CA TRP A 195 19.74 3.75 5.10
C TRP A 195 18.38 4.46 5.16
N ASP A 196 17.35 3.76 5.63
CA ASP A 196 16.00 4.33 5.83
C ASP A 196 15.97 5.34 7.00
N LYS A 197 16.88 5.22 7.96
CA LYS A 197 17.07 6.20 9.04
C LYS A 197 17.85 7.43 8.58
N VAL A 198 18.77 7.28 7.62
CA VAL A 198 19.44 8.43 7.02
C VAL A 198 18.47 9.23 6.17
N SER A 199 17.56 8.56 5.45
CA SER A 199 16.53 9.27 4.69
C SER A 199 15.43 9.87 5.56
N GLY A 200 15.22 9.41 6.80
CA GLY A 200 14.17 9.92 7.69
C GLY A 200 12.87 9.12 7.67
N LEU A 201 12.79 8.08 6.84
CA LEU A 201 11.63 7.20 6.84
C LEU A 201 11.51 6.49 8.19
N GLY A 202 12.61 6.01 8.78
CA GLY A 202 12.56 5.28 10.05
C GLY A 202 12.12 6.08 11.28
N ILE A 203 12.22 7.43 11.27
CA ILE A 203 11.73 8.29 12.38
C ILE A 203 10.30 8.79 12.16
N THR A 204 9.87 8.91 10.89
CA THR A 204 8.51 9.30 10.52
C THR A 204 7.55 8.11 10.44
N VAL A 205 8.08 6.95 10.05
CA VAL A 205 7.40 5.66 9.87
C VAL A 205 8.40 4.53 10.23
N HIS A 206 8.44 4.13 11.50
CA HIS A 206 9.45 3.16 11.96
C HIS A 206 9.12 1.74 11.51
N GLN A 207 7.93 1.27 11.88
CA GLN A 207 7.39 -0.02 11.46
C GLN A 207 5.89 0.17 11.22
N VAL A 208 5.44 -0.10 10.00
CA VAL A 208 4.03 -0.01 9.65
C VAL A 208 3.17 -0.76 10.68
N TRP A 209 2.28 -0.01 11.34
CA TRP A 209 1.37 -0.53 12.34
C TRP A 209 0.25 -1.38 11.74
N SER A 210 -0.31 -0.91 10.61
CA SER A 210 -1.37 -1.58 9.88
C SER A 210 -1.25 -1.30 8.37
N VAL A 211 -1.80 -2.19 7.56
CA VAL A 211 -1.82 -2.04 6.11
C VAL A 211 -3.05 -2.72 5.54
N LYS A 212 -3.61 -2.14 4.48
CA LYS A 212 -4.61 -2.79 3.64
C LYS A 212 -4.19 -2.70 2.17
N ALA A 213 -4.63 -3.69 1.41
CA ALA A 213 -4.48 -3.75 -0.03
C ALA A 213 -5.86 -3.79 -0.69
N GLU A 214 -6.06 -2.89 -1.65
CA GLU A 214 -7.27 -2.79 -2.45
C GLU A 214 -6.93 -2.98 -3.92
N LEU A 215 -7.73 -3.78 -4.62
CA LEU A 215 -7.62 -3.94 -6.06
C LEU A 215 -8.65 -3.02 -6.72
N LYS A 216 -8.15 -2.04 -7.48
CA LYS A 216 -8.95 -1.01 -8.16
C LYS A 216 -8.92 -1.20 -9.66
N ASN A 217 -9.99 -0.73 -10.32
CA ASN A 217 -10.11 -0.71 -11.78
C ASN A 217 -9.76 -2.05 -12.42
N TYR A 218 -10.16 -3.15 -11.78
CA TYR A 218 -9.82 -4.49 -12.24
C TYR A 218 -10.69 -4.87 -13.42
N SER A 219 -10.08 -5.47 -14.44
CA SER A 219 -10.78 -6.16 -15.50
C SER A 219 -10.14 -7.50 -15.80
N HIS A 220 -10.98 -8.50 -16.09
CA HIS A 220 -10.55 -9.79 -16.63
C HIS A 220 -11.44 -10.18 -17.80
N ASN A 221 -10.83 -10.57 -18.90
CA ASN A 221 -11.50 -11.07 -20.09
C ASN A 221 -11.28 -12.59 -20.18
N SER A 222 -12.32 -13.39 -19.98
CA SER A 222 -12.21 -14.86 -20.02
C SER A 222 -11.83 -15.40 -21.40
N CYS A 223 -12.15 -14.69 -22.48
CA CYS A 223 -11.84 -15.08 -23.86
C CYS A 223 -10.35 -14.95 -24.19
N THR A 224 -9.71 -13.86 -23.79
CA THR A 224 -8.27 -13.66 -24.04
C THR A 224 -7.40 -14.15 -22.88
N GLY A 225 -8.01 -14.33 -21.71
CA GLY A 225 -7.33 -14.55 -20.44
C GLY A 225 -6.68 -13.29 -19.86
N LEU A 226 -6.71 -12.16 -20.57
CA LEU A 226 -6.03 -10.95 -20.13
C LEU A 226 -6.74 -10.36 -18.91
N TRP A 227 -5.97 -9.99 -17.91
CA TRP A 227 -6.44 -9.21 -16.78
C TRP A 227 -5.50 -8.05 -16.48
N GLN A 228 -6.06 -7.02 -15.88
CA GLN A 228 -5.32 -5.86 -15.40
C GLN A 228 -6.02 -5.24 -14.19
N GLY A 229 -5.30 -4.44 -13.43
CA GLY A 229 -5.85 -3.63 -12.35
C GLY A 229 -4.77 -2.83 -11.65
N THR A 230 -5.17 -1.98 -10.71
CA THR A 230 -4.26 -1.20 -9.89
C THR A 230 -4.34 -1.68 -8.45
N LEU A 231 -3.23 -2.15 -7.93
CA LEU A 231 -3.09 -2.49 -6.52
C LEU A 231 -2.77 -1.23 -5.72
N LEU A 232 -3.68 -0.82 -4.83
CA LEU A 232 -3.47 0.27 -3.88
C LEU A 232 -3.15 -0.32 -2.50
N TYR A 233 -1.94 -0.09 -2.03
CA TYR A 233 -1.59 -0.24 -0.63
C TYR A 233 -1.94 1.06 0.11
N THR A 234 -2.61 0.94 1.25
CA THR A 234 -2.69 2.01 2.25
C THR A 234 -2.03 1.50 3.51
N PHE A 235 -0.98 2.19 3.92
CA PHE A 235 -0.22 1.87 5.12
C PHE A 235 -0.54 2.89 6.20
N TYR A 236 -0.41 2.44 7.44
CA TYR A 236 -0.70 3.21 8.63
C TYR A 236 0.43 3.00 9.63
N ASP A 237 0.87 4.09 10.24
CA ASP A 237 1.76 4.05 11.39
C ASP A 237 1.30 5.05 12.45
N HIS A 238 1.81 4.93 13.66
CA HIS A 238 1.53 5.86 14.74
C HIS A 238 2.67 6.86 14.86
N PHE A 239 2.32 8.14 14.98
CA PHE A 239 3.26 9.15 15.44
C PHE A 239 2.98 9.42 16.92
N GLY A 240 3.55 8.57 17.75
CA GLY A 240 3.48 8.59 19.19
C GLY A 240 4.44 7.54 19.76
N LEU A 241 4.66 7.59 21.07
CA LEU A 241 5.52 6.64 21.77
C LEU A 241 4.73 5.87 22.82
N ASP A 242 5.14 4.64 23.06
CA ASP A 242 4.76 3.91 24.26
C ASP A 242 5.93 3.87 25.27
N TRP A 243 5.68 3.35 26.47
CA TRP A 243 6.74 3.24 27.47
C TRP A 243 7.86 2.27 27.06
N ASP A 244 7.58 1.26 26.25
CA ASP A 244 8.58 0.30 25.81
C ASP A 244 9.59 0.98 24.85
N ASP A 245 9.17 1.99 24.10
CA ASP A 245 10.07 2.90 23.37
C ASP A 245 11.01 3.64 24.32
N ILE A 246 10.52 4.13 25.46
CA ILE A 246 11.36 4.79 26.48
C ILE A 246 12.34 3.83 27.13
N VAL A 247 11.90 2.60 27.45
CA VAL A 247 12.81 1.57 27.97
C VAL A 247 13.92 1.25 26.97
N LYS A 248 13.58 1.20 25.67
CA LYS A 248 14.51 0.84 24.60
C LYS A 248 15.45 1.98 24.20
N HIS A 249 14.93 3.20 24.11
CA HIS A 249 15.62 4.34 23.51
C HIS A 249 15.98 5.45 24.50
N GLY A 250 15.32 5.53 25.66
CA GLY A 250 15.49 6.60 26.65
C GLY A 250 16.79 6.57 27.45
N SER A 251 17.63 5.54 27.31
CA SER A 251 18.90 5.39 28.06
C SER A 251 20.16 5.61 27.19
N ASP A 252 20.08 6.42 26.13
CA ASP A 252 21.20 6.75 25.23
C ASP A 252 21.93 5.55 24.61
N ARG A 253 21.21 4.44 24.36
CA ARG A 253 21.79 3.30 23.64
C ARG A 253 21.76 3.56 22.13
N ILE A 254 22.86 4.12 21.60
CA ILE A 254 23.38 4.14 20.20
C ILE A 254 22.29 4.23 19.09
N PRO A 255 22.25 5.33 18.30
CA PRO A 255 23.35 5.69 17.40
C PRO A 255 23.95 7.08 17.58
N GLN A 256 23.38 7.95 18.43
CA GLN A 256 23.87 9.31 18.65
C GLN A 256 23.79 9.67 20.14
N TYR A 257 24.71 10.52 20.60
CA TYR A 257 24.73 11.01 21.99
C TYR A 257 23.52 11.94 22.22
N HIS A 258 22.84 11.83 23.37
CA HIS A 258 21.63 12.59 23.76
C HIS A 258 20.29 12.24 23.08
N THR A 259 20.22 11.22 22.22
CA THR A 259 18.93 10.85 21.60
C THR A 259 17.90 10.39 22.62
N GLY A 260 18.32 9.80 23.75
CA GLY A 260 17.42 9.30 24.78
C GLY A 260 16.61 10.40 25.47
N ASP A 261 17.22 11.55 25.71
CA ASP A 261 16.50 12.71 26.26
C ASP A 261 15.47 13.26 25.27
N PHE A 262 15.72 13.14 23.96
CA PHE A 262 14.75 13.55 22.96
C PHE A 262 13.54 12.59 22.87
N PHE A 263 13.76 11.28 23.00
CA PHE A 263 12.65 10.31 23.13
C PHE A 263 11.83 10.56 24.40
N LYS A 264 12.49 10.83 25.54
CA LYS A 264 11.78 11.23 26.77
C LYS A 264 10.96 12.50 26.54
N ALA A 265 11.51 13.50 25.86
CA ALA A 265 10.79 14.74 25.58
C ALA A 265 9.52 14.52 24.76
N TRP A 266 9.60 13.70 23.71
CA TRP A 266 8.45 13.27 22.92
C TRP A 266 7.38 12.61 23.80
N TYR A 267 7.77 11.63 24.61
CA TYR A 267 6.84 10.92 25.51
C TYR A 267 6.20 11.84 26.56
N ILE A 268 6.98 12.76 27.13
CA ILE A 268 6.49 13.74 28.11
C ILE A 268 5.46 14.67 27.45
N LEU A 269 5.75 15.18 26.26
CA LEU A 269 4.81 16.00 25.48
C LEU A 269 3.49 15.26 25.24
N GLN A 270 3.55 13.96 24.91
CA GLN A 270 2.38 13.12 24.66
C GLN A 270 1.55 12.86 25.92
N HIS A 271 2.14 12.18 26.91
CA HIS A 271 1.41 11.53 28.00
C HIS A 271 1.23 12.46 29.21
N TYR A 272 2.06 13.50 29.31
CA TYR A 272 2.07 14.40 30.46
C TYR A 272 1.78 15.86 30.12
N ARG A 273 1.73 16.22 28.83
CA ARG A 273 1.33 17.55 28.34
C ARG A 273 0.15 17.40 27.37
N SER A 274 0.01 18.31 26.41
CA SER A 274 -1.15 18.41 25.51
C SER A 274 -0.88 17.97 24.07
N ALA A 275 0.32 17.47 23.75
CA ALA A 275 0.63 17.00 22.40
C ALA A 275 -0.18 15.73 22.10
N LYS A 276 -0.72 15.63 20.88
CA LYS A 276 -1.61 14.52 20.51
C LYS A 276 -0.95 13.63 19.47
N PRO A 277 -0.88 12.31 19.70
CA PRO A 277 -0.45 11.39 18.69
C PRO A 277 -1.48 11.34 17.56
N PHE A 278 -1.03 10.85 16.41
CA PHE A 278 -1.85 10.74 15.22
C PHE A 278 -1.44 9.52 14.39
N ILE A 279 -2.33 9.14 13.48
CA ILE A 279 -2.05 8.09 12.51
C ILE A 279 -1.46 8.74 11.27
N THR A 280 -0.27 8.30 10.88
CA THR A 280 0.30 8.61 9.57
C THR A 280 -0.31 7.67 8.55
N GLU A 281 -0.94 8.19 7.49
CA GLU A 281 -1.52 7.41 6.40
C GLU A 281 -0.83 7.75 5.08
N PHE A 282 -0.33 6.74 4.38
CA PHE A 282 0.39 6.90 3.12
C PHE A 282 0.13 5.73 2.17
N TYR A 283 0.40 5.94 0.89
CA TYR A 283 -0.07 5.08 -0.18
C TYR A 283 1.02 4.61 -1.12
N ARG A 284 0.81 3.42 -1.69
CA ARG A 284 1.56 2.97 -2.86
C ARG A 284 0.64 2.30 -3.86
N SER A 285 0.60 2.86 -5.07
CA SER A 285 -0.13 2.27 -6.19
C SER A 285 0.82 1.52 -7.12
N VAL A 286 0.45 0.31 -7.51
CA VAL A 286 1.18 -0.51 -8.48
C VAL A 286 0.21 -1.03 -9.53
N TYR A 287 0.46 -0.72 -10.81
CA TYR A 287 -0.30 -1.31 -11.91
C TYR A 287 0.12 -2.76 -12.11
N LEU A 288 -0.86 -3.63 -12.30
CA LEU A 288 -0.69 -5.05 -12.52
C LEU A 288 -1.42 -5.46 -13.80
N SER A 289 -0.82 -6.38 -14.53
CA SER A 289 -1.46 -7.08 -15.63
C SER A 289 -0.94 -8.50 -15.75
N GLY A 290 -1.70 -9.35 -16.43
CA GLY A 290 -1.31 -10.73 -16.66
C GLY A 290 -2.26 -11.45 -17.61
N ASN A 291 -2.02 -12.75 -17.76
CA ASN A 291 -2.84 -13.62 -18.59
C ASN A 291 -3.18 -14.90 -17.82
N SER A 292 -4.47 -15.15 -17.55
CA SER A 292 -4.97 -16.31 -16.82
C SER A 292 -4.82 -17.64 -17.57
N LYS A 293 -4.52 -17.59 -18.87
CA LYS A 293 -4.30 -18.77 -19.72
C LYS A 293 -2.82 -19.12 -19.88
N ARG A 294 -1.91 -18.34 -19.29
CA ARG A 294 -0.47 -18.60 -19.32
C ARG A 294 0.00 -18.84 -17.88
N SER A 295 0.65 -19.98 -17.67
CA SER A 295 1.27 -20.38 -16.39
C SER A 295 2.43 -19.48 -16.02
#